data_AF-A0A0C9YZM4-F1
#
_entry.id   AF-A0A0C9YZM4-F1
#
_cell.length_a   1.000
_cell.length_b   1.000
_cell.length_c   1.000
_cell.angle_alpha   90.00
_cell.angle_beta   90.00
_cell.angle_gamma   90.00
#
_symmetry.space_group_name_H-M   'P 1'
#
loop_
_entity.id
_entity.type
_entity.pdbx_description
1 polymer ?
#
loop_
_entity_poly.entity_id
_entity_poly.type
_entity_poly.pdbx_seq_one_letter_code
_entity_poly.pdbx_strand_id
1 'polypeptide(L)'
;MSEQHSGFDLEMALNGEEIDDLVSQFRLRTSDRRLSHQQMQNFFRELPSITEAELIADGKHDAACPICFNAFVAVLAEEETARAMDSPAHPVEELGVTRLQKTCGHLFCRKDIMRWISEGHGSCPNCRRPLLTDVERRENESRPLANDWFRSRITDSSVNARGPIVNSSRDISRQSEPPGGLYS
;
A
#
# COMPACT_ATOMS: atom_id res chain seq x y z
N MET A 1 -54.38 21.62 -42.85
CA MET A 1 -54.08 21.91 -41.44
C MET A 1 -52.67 21.44 -41.21
N SER A 2 -51.75 22.39 -41.04
CA SER A 2 -50.31 22.18 -41.19
C SER A 2 -49.72 21.54 -39.94
N GLU A 3 -49.16 20.34 -40.08
CA GLU A 3 -48.35 19.67 -39.08
C GLU A 3 -46.96 20.33 -39.04
N GLN A 4 -46.59 20.91 -37.90
CA GLN A 4 -45.25 21.41 -37.63
C GLN A 4 -44.55 20.42 -36.69
N HIS A 5 -43.77 19.50 -37.28
CA HIS A 5 -42.73 18.77 -36.57
C HIS A 5 -41.48 19.67 -36.52
N SER A 6 -41.26 20.32 -35.38
CA SER A 6 -39.98 20.97 -35.09
C SER A 6 -38.99 19.91 -34.63
N GLY A 7 -38.10 19.52 -35.55
CA GLY A 7 -36.90 18.77 -35.24
C GLY A 7 -36.00 19.54 -34.31
N PHE A 8 -35.61 18.90 -33.21
CA PHE A 8 -34.38 19.20 -32.48
C PHE A 8 -33.48 17.98 -32.65
N ASP A 9 -32.85 17.89 -33.82
CA ASP A 9 -31.67 17.05 -34.01
C ASP A 9 -30.51 17.72 -33.28
N LEU A 10 -30.37 17.42 -31.99
CA LEU A 10 -29.12 17.67 -31.27
C LEU A 10 -28.23 16.43 -31.46
N GLU A 11 -27.71 16.27 -32.67
CA GLU A 11 -26.69 15.29 -33.01
C GLU A 11 -25.38 15.67 -32.28
N MET A 12 -25.25 15.26 -31.02
CA MET A 12 -23.95 15.15 -30.36
C MET A 12 -23.26 13.89 -30.87
N ALA A 13 -22.84 13.91 -32.13
CA ALA A 13 -21.95 12.90 -32.69
C ALA A 13 -20.56 13.09 -32.07
N LEU A 14 -20.36 12.54 -30.86
CA LEU A 14 -19.02 12.38 -30.29
C LEU A 14 -18.24 11.43 -31.20
N ASN A 15 -17.10 11.89 -31.69
CA ASN A 15 -16.29 11.10 -32.61
C ASN A 15 -15.79 9.84 -31.89
N GLY A 16 -15.75 8.70 -32.59
CA GLY A 16 -15.30 7.43 -32.00
C GLY A 16 -13.91 7.51 -31.36
N GLU A 17 -13.04 8.37 -31.88
CA GLU A 17 -11.71 8.66 -31.31
C GLU A 17 -11.78 9.41 -29.97
N GLU A 18 -12.72 10.36 -29.78
CA GLU A 18 -12.91 11.06 -28.51
C GLU A 18 -13.44 10.12 -27.41
N ILE A 19 -14.26 9.15 -27.79
CA ILE A 19 -14.77 8.12 -26.87
C ILE A 19 -13.63 7.18 -26.44
N ASP A 20 -12.74 6.78 -27.35
CA ASP A 20 -11.59 5.92 -27.00
C ASP A 20 -10.60 6.63 -26.08
N ASP A 21 -10.34 7.92 -26.31
CA ASP A 21 -9.49 8.74 -25.44
C ASP A 21 -10.11 8.92 -24.03
N LEU A 22 -11.42 9.14 -23.96
CA LEU A 22 -12.17 9.21 -22.70
C LEU A 22 -12.17 7.87 -21.95
N VAL A 23 -12.39 6.75 -22.66
CA VAL A 23 -12.35 5.40 -22.08
C VAL A 23 -10.93 5.04 -21.64
N SER A 24 -9.91 5.44 -22.39
CA SER A 24 -8.50 5.26 -22.03
C SER A 24 -8.12 6.10 -20.81
N GLN A 25 -8.56 7.36 -20.71
CA GLN A 25 -8.41 8.16 -19.49
C GLN A 25 -9.15 7.55 -18.29
N PHE A 26 -10.35 6.98 -18.51
CA PHE A 26 -11.09 6.28 -17.47
C PHE A 26 -10.37 5.00 -17.02
N ARG A 27 -9.85 4.21 -17.96
CA ARG A 27 -9.05 3.00 -17.70
C ARG A 27 -7.77 3.31 -16.94
N LEU A 28 -7.08 4.41 -17.27
CA LEU A 28 -5.88 4.86 -16.54
C LEU A 28 -6.19 5.40 -15.13
N ARG A 29 -7.44 5.85 -14.88
CA ARG A 29 -7.90 6.19 -13.54
C ARG A 29 -8.30 4.97 -12.71
N THR A 30 -8.83 3.92 -13.34
CA THR A 30 -9.26 2.69 -12.67
C THR A 30 -8.19 1.60 -12.63
N SER A 31 -7.09 1.73 -13.39
CA SER A 31 -5.99 0.77 -13.39
C SER A 31 -5.40 0.69 -11.99
N ASP A 32 -5.53 -0.49 -11.39
CA ASP A 32 -5.06 -0.89 -10.06
C ASP A 32 -3.82 -0.10 -9.66
N ARG A 33 -4.03 0.91 -8.82
CA ARG A 33 -2.95 1.63 -8.17
C ARG A 33 -2.39 0.72 -7.08
N ARG A 34 -1.56 -0.23 -7.51
CA ARG A 34 -0.85 -1.13 -6.60
C ARG A 34 -0.04 -0.31 -5.63
N LEU A 35 -0.27 -0.53 -4.34
CA LEU A 35 0.51 0.11 -3.28
C LEU A 35 1.87 -0.57 -3.19
N SER A 36 2.93 0.19 -2.91
CA SER A 36 4.24 -0.37 -2.60
C SER A 36 4.18 -1.16 -1.29
N HIS A 37 5.09 -2.12 -1.10
CA HIS A 37 5.13 -2.91 0.13
C HIS A 37 5.21 -2.04 1.39
N GLN A 38 6.02 -0.98 1.36
CA GLN A 38 6.15 -0.04 2.46
C GLN A 38 4.84 0.74 2.71
N GLN A 39 4.15 1.16 1.65
CA GLN A 39 2.85 1.83 1.77
C GLN A 39 1.80 0.91 2.39
N MET A 40 1.76 -0.36 1.97
CA MET A 40 0.84 -1.35 2.53
C MET A 40 1.07 -1.56 4.03
N GLN A 41 2.33 -1.75 4.44
CA GLN A 41 2.68 -1.94 5.85
C GLN A 41 2.34 -0.72 6.71
N ASN A 42 2.63 0.49 6.22
CA ASN A 42 2.26 1.72 6.90
C ASN A 42 0.73 1.82 7.04
N PHE A 43 0.01 1.52 5.96
CA PHE A 43 -1.45 1.52 5.97
C PHE A 43 -2.02 0.53 7.00
N PHE A 44 -1.51 -0.70 7.06
CA PHE A 44 -2.00 -1.71 8.02
C PHE A 44 -1.76 -1.36 9.49
N ARG A 45 -0.71 -0.60 9.77
CA ARG A 45 -0.39 -0.10 11.13
C ARG A 45 -1.32 1.03 11.56
N GLU A 46 -1.81 1.83 10.62
CA GLU A 46 -2.68 2.96 10.87
C GLU A 46 -4.17 2.59 10.92
N LEU A 47 -4.51 1.35 10.54
CA LEU A 47 -5.88 0.87 10.56
C LEU A 47 -6.40 0.77 12.01
N PRO A 48 -7.46 1.51 12.37
CA PRO A 48 -8.03 1.44 13.70
C PRO A 48 -8.67 0.08 13.94
N SER A 49 -8.50 -0.46 15.16
CA SER A 49 -9.25 -1.61 15.65
C SER A 49 -10.58 -1.11 16.20
N ILE A 50 -11.68 -1.70 15.73
CA ILE A 50 -13.04 -1.31 16.12
C ILE A 50 -13.55 -2.30 17.16
N THR A 51 -14.08 -1.77 18.26
CA THR A 51 -14.68 -2.56 19.35
C THR A 51 -16.17 -2.79 19.14
N GLU A 52 -16.74 -3.75 19.87
CA GLU A 52 -18.19 -4.02 19.82
C GLU A 52 -19.03 -2.80 20.24
N ALA A 53 -18.58 -2.08 21.27
CA ALA A 53 -19.25 -0.86 21.73
C ALA A 53 -19.35 0.21 20.63
N GLU A 54 -18.30 0.36 19.80
CA GLU A 54 -18.29 1.27 18.66
C GLU A 54 -19.21 0.79 17.52
N LEU A 55 -19.32 -0.53 17.29
CA LEU A 55 -20.29 -1.08 16.33
C LEU A 55 -21.73 -0.80 16.75
N ILE A 56 -22.03 -0.92 18.05
CA ILE A 56 -23.35 -0.59 18.60
C ILE A 56 -23.64 0.90 18.46
N ALA A 57 -22.67 1.76 18.81
CA ALA A 57 -22.81 3.21 18.70
C ALA A 57 -23.10 3.66 17.26
N ASP A 58 -22.53 2.99 16.27
CA ASP A 58 -22.76 3.26 14.85
C ASP A 58 -24.02 2.60 14.26
N GLY A 59 -24.76 1.81 15.05
CA GLY A 59 -25.92 1.06 14.57
C GLY A 59 -25.55 -0.05 13.58
N LYS A 60 -24.32 -0.57 13.64
CA LYS A 60 -23.78 -1.61 12.73
C LYS A 60 -23.49 -2.92 13.44
N HIS A 61 -24.11 -3.16 14.59
CA HIS A 61 -23.95 -4.37 15.38
C HIS A 61 -24.25 -5.65 14.55
N ASP A 62 -25.35 -5.65 13.80
CA ASP A 62 -25.77 -6.81 12.99
C ASP A 62 -25.20 -6.81 11.57
N ALA A 63 -24.26 -5.90 11.28
CA ALA A 63 -23.64 -5.84 9.96
C ALA A 63 -22.60 -6.97 9.79
N ALA A 64 -22.36 -7.34 8.54
CA ALA A 64 -21.37 -8.35 8.17
C ALA A 64 -20.29 -7.76 7.28
N CYS A 65 -19.11 -8.38 7.30
CA CYS A 65 -18.04 -8.05 6.38
C CYS A 65 -18.51 -8.32 4.93
N PRO A 66 -18.46 -7.34 4.01
CA PRO A 66 -18.93 -7.54 2.64
C PRO A 66 -18.01 -8.44 1.79
N ILE A 67 -16.88 -8.89 2.34
CA ILE A 67 -15.91 -9.76 1.64
C ILE A 67 -16.14 -11.23 2.04
N CYS A 68 -16.02 -11.58 3.32
CA CYS A 68 -16.26 -12.95 3.80
C CYS A 68 -17.68 -13.25 4.26
N PHE A 69 -18.56 -12.25 4.37
CA PHE A 69 -19.93 -12.37 4.87
C PHE A 69 -20.06 -12.83 6.34
N ASN A 70 -18.96 -12.87 7.11
CA ASN A 70 -19.03 -13.09 8.55
C ASN A 70 -19.57 -11.86 9.27
N ALA A 71 -20.45 -12.08 10.25
CA ALA A 71 -20.96 -11.01 11.12
C ALA A 71 -19.81 -10.39 11.92
N PHE A 72 -19.81 -9.06 12.08
CA PHE A 72 -18.72 -8.39 12.80
C PHE A 72 -18.59 -8.85 14.25
N VAL A 73 -19.71 -9.11 14.92
CA VAL A 73 -19.73 -9.70 16.28
C VAL A 73 -19.03 -11.06 16.34
N ALA A 74 -19.17 -11.91 15.31
CA ALA A 74 -18.51 -13.21 15.27
C ALA A 74 -16.98 -13.05 15.09
N VAL A 75 -16.55 -12.09 14.27
CA VAL A 75 -15.13 -11.77 14.06
C VAL A 75 -14.49 -11.22 15.35
N LEU A 76 -15.21 -10.39 16.10
CA LEU A 76 -14.72 -9.89 17.39
C LEU A 76 -14.65 -10.99 18.45
N ALA A 77 -15.63 -11.90 18.50
CA ALA A 77 -15.58 -13.05 19.40
C ALA A 77 -14.42 -14.02 19.05
N GLU A 78 -14.12 -14.18 17.76
CA GLU A 78 -12.95 -14.95 17.29
C GLU A 78 -11.64 -14.30 17.76
N GLU A 79 -11.53 -12.97 17.65
CA GLU A 79 -10.38 -12.22 18.15
C GLU A 79 -10.19 -12.38 19.65
N GLU A 80 -11.26 -12.25 20.45
CA GLU A 80 -11.21 -12.45 21.89
C GLU A 80 -10.77 -13.87 22.25
N THR A 81 -11.36 -14.88 21.60
CA THR A 81 -11.03 -16.29 21.83
C THR A 81 -9.59 -16.60 21.45
N ALA A 82 -9.13 -16.09 20.30
CA ALA A 82 -7.76 -16.30 19.84
C ALA A 82 -6.72 -15.65 20.77
N ARG A 83 -7.03 -14.45 21.30
CA ARG A 83 -6.21 -13.78 22.31
C ARG A 83 -6.20 -14.52 23.65
N ALA A 84 -7.35 -15.03 24.10
CA ALA A 84 -7.44 -15.75 25.37
C ALA A 84 -6.72 -17.11 25.33
N MET A 85 -6.65 -17.74 24.17
CA MET A 85 -6.04 -19.06 23.98
C MET A 85 -4.59 -19.01 23.49
N ASP A 86 -4.00 -17.81 23.31
CA ASP A 86 -2.67 -17.59 22.74
C ASP A 86 -2.40 -18.47 21.50
N SER A 87 -3.42 -18.63 20.66
CA SER A 87 -3.38 -19.62 19.57
C SER A 87 -2.41 -19.17 18.47
N PRO A 88 -1.37 -19.95 18.13
CA PRO A 88 -0.41 -19.59 17.09
C PRO A 88 -0.99 -19.70 15.68
N ALA A 89 -2.26 -20.11 15.53
CA ALA A 89 -2.86 -20.37 14.24
C ALA A 89 -2.96 -19.12 13.37
N HIS A 90 -3.25 -17.96 13.95
CA HIS A 90 -3.48 -16.70 13.23
C HIS A 90 -2.67 -15.55 13.86
N PRO A 91 -1.96 -14.75 13.05
CA PRO A 91 -1.25 -13.57 13.56
C PRO A 91 -2.26 -12.57 14.15
N VAL A 92 -1.94 -12.03 15.32
CA VAL A 92 -2.82 -11.12 16.06
C VAL A 92 -3.13 -9.86 15.24
N GLU A 93 -2.25 -9.50 14.31
CA GLU A 93 -2.41 -8.37 13.41
C GLU A 93 -3.52 -8.56 12.38
N GLU A 94 -3.95 -9.79 12.07
CA GLU A 94 -5.02 -10.06 11.09
C GLU A 94 -6.40 -10.24 11.73
N LEU A 95 -6.48 -10.24 13.07
CA LEU A 95 -7.71 -10.42 13.81
C LEU A 95 -8.50 -9.12 13.96
N GLY A 96 -9.81 -9.26 14.18
CA GLY A 96 -10.71 -8.16 14.50
C GLY A 96 -11.34 -7.44 13.31
N VAL A 97 -12.00 -6.34 13.62
CA VAL A 97 -12.72 -5.48 12.67
C VAL A 97 -12.01 -4.15 12.55
N THR A 98 -11.95 -3.61 11.34
CA THR A 98 -11.31 -2.32 11.06
C THR A 98 -12.15 -1.43 10.17
N ARG A 99 -11.87 -0.13 10.22
CA ARG A 99 -12.55 0.92 9.47
C ARG A 99 -11.57 1.65 8.56
N LEU A 100 -11.95 1.86 7.31
CA LEU A 100 -11.22 2.71 6.37
C LEU A 100 -11.45 4.21 6.66
N GLN A 101 -11.05 4.67 7.85
CA GLN A 101 -11.38 6.00 8.38
C GLN A 101 -10.83 7.15 7.53
N LYS A 102 -9.63 7.00 6.95
CA LYS A 102 -9.00 8.04 6.12
C LYS A 102 -9.75 8.33 4.80
N THR A 103 -10.58 7.40 4.31
CA THR A 103 -11.12 7.49 2.93
C THR A 103 -12.63 7.48 2.85
N CYS A 104 -13.27 6.43 3.36
CA CYS A 104 -14.70 6.18 3.12
C CYS A 104 -15.45 5.65 4.34
N GLY A 105 -14.77 5.22 5.40
CA GLY A 105 -15.40 4.76 6.63
C GLY A 105 -16.08 3.39 6.55
N HIS A 106 -15.87 2.63 5.46
CA HIS A 106 -16.39 1.27 5.36
C HIS A 106 -15.66 0.33 6.32
N LEU A 107 -16.41 -0.65 6.84
CA LEU A 107 -15.98 -1.65 7.82
C LEU A 107 -15.71 -2.98 7.13
N PHE A 108 -14.64 -3.66 7.56
CA PHE A 108 -14.24 -4.97 7.08
C PHE A 108 -13.58 -5.75 8.22
N CYS A 109 -13.54 -7.08 8.14
CA CYS A 109 -12.60 -7.83 8.98
C CYS A 109 -11.17 -7.55 8.50
N ARG A 110 -10.23 -7.51 9.45
CA ARG A 110 -8.87 -7.04 9.20
C ARG A 110 -8.12 -7.95 8.22
N LYS A 111 -8.25 -9.26 8.38
CA LYS A 111 -7.73 -10.31 7.49
C LYS A 111 -8.07 -10.06 6.01
N ASP A 112 -9.34 -9.84 5.69
CA ASP A 112 -9.76 -9.76 4.28
C ASP A 112 -9.31 -8.45 3.64
N ILE A 113 -9.40 -7.32 4.34
CA ILE A 113 -8.96 -6.04 3.77
C ILE A 113 -7.44 -6.01 3.59
N MET A 114 -6.68 -6.64 4.49
CA MET A 114 -5.23 -6.79 4.35
C MET A 114 -4.88 -7.66 3.14
N ARG A 115 -5.59 -8.78 2.95
CA ARG A 115 -5.41 -9.65 1.78
C ARG A 115 -5.71 -8.91 0.48
N TRP A 116 -6.86 -8.23 0.42
CA TRP A 116 -7.28 -7.43 -0.74
C TRP A 116 -6.20 -6.43 -1.17
N ILE A 117 -5.64 -5.71 -0.19
CA ILE A 117 -4.58 -4.72 -0.43
C ILE A 117 -3.29 -5.39 -0.90
N SER A 118 -2.94 -6.52 -0.28
CA SER A 118 -1.73 -7.30 -0.61
C SER A 118 -1.77 -7.91 -2.01
N GLU A 119 -2.95 -8.22 -2.53
CA GLU A 119 -3.17 -8.68 -3.92
C GLU A 119 -2.92 -7.55 -4.96
N GLY A 120 -2.85 -6.30 -4.47
CA GLY A 120 -2.52 -5.12 -5.25
C GLY A 120 -3.70 -4.18 -5.46
N HIS A 121 -4.84 -4.42 -4.80
CA HIS A 121 -6.01 -3.57 -4.95
C HIS A 121 -5.92 -2.33 -4.07
N GLY A 122 -5.58 -1.19 -4.70
CA GLY A 122 -5.45 0.11 -4.04
C GLY A 122 -6.77 0.85 -3.79
N SER A 123 -7.92 0.17 -3.84
CA SER A 123 -9.25 0.79 -3.69
C SER A 123 -10.16 0.01 -2.74
N CYS A 124 -11.11 0.71 -2.13
CA CYS A 124 -12.10 0.12 -1.24
C CYS A 124 -13.02 -0.88 -2.00
N PRO A 125 -13.19 -2.12 -1.51
CA PRO A 125 -14.06 -3.11 -2.16
C PRO A 125 -15.52 -2.65 -2.32
N ASN A 126 -16.03 -1.84 -1.39
CA ASN A 126 -17.44 -1.44 -1.37
C ASN A 126 -17.74 -0.24 -2.28
N CYS A 127 -16.88 0.78 -2.26
CA CYS A 127 -17.14 2.06 -2.95
C CYS A 127 -16.12 2.43 -4.02
N ARG A 128 -15.09 1.60 -4.24
CA ARG A 128 -14.00 1.81 -5.22
C ARG A 128 -13.21 3.10 -5.03
N ARG A 129 -13.36 3.80 -3.89
CA ARG A 129 -12.54 4.96 -3.54
C ARG A 129 -11.09 4.52 -3.27
N PRO A 130 -10.07 5.23 -3.78
CA PRO A 130 -8.67 4.88 -3.52
C PRO A 130 -8.36 4.93 -2.03
N LEU A 131 -7.49 4.02 -1.57
CA LEU A 131 -7.11 3.85 -0.16
C LEU A 131 -6.13 4.93 0.34
N LEU A 132 -5.30 5.45 -0.56
CA LEU A 132 -4.39 6.57 -0.29
C LEU A 132 -4.74 7.74 -1.19
N THR A 133 -4.69 8.95 -0.62
CA THR A 133 -4.79 10.19 -1.39
C THR A 133 -3.58 10.36 -2.31
N ASP A 134 -3.70 11.21 -3.34
CA ASP A 134 -2.56 11.51 -4.23
C ASP A 134 -1.40 12.19 -3.49
N VAL A 135 -1.67 12.88 -2.38
CA VAL A 135 -0.66 13.54 -1.53
C VAL A 135 0.16 12.50 -0.77
N GLU A 136 -0.49 11.61 -0.03
CA GLU A 136 0.18 10.54 0.74
C GLU A 136 1.00 9.62 -0.19
N ARG A 137 0.54 9.42 -1.43
CA ARG A 137 1.30 8.64 -2.41
C ARG A 137 2.60 9.33 -2.81
N ARG A 138 2.53 10.62 -3.16
CA ARG A 138 3.71 11.41 -3.57
C ARG A 138 4.70 11.55 -2.42
N GLU A 139 4.25 11.75 -1.20
CA GLU A 139 5.12 11.83 -0.02
C GLU A 139 5.86 10.52 0.24
N ASN A 140 5.24 9.37 -0.07
CA ASN A 140 5.88 8.07 0.08
C ASN A 140 6.68 7.62 -1.16
N GLU A 141 6.48 8.23 -2.34
CA GLU A 141 7.29 8.03 -3.56
C GLU A 141 8.46 9.02 -3.68
N SER A 142 8.37 10.18 -3.03
CA SER A 142 9.45 11.17 -2.95
C SER A 142 10.31 10.85 -1.70
N ARG A 143 11.62 10.57 -1.71
CA ARG A 143 12.68 10.70 -2.70
C ARG A 143 13.98 10.13 -2.05
N PRO A 144 14.78 9.26 -2.70
CA PRO A 144 16.22 9.23 -2.45
C PRO A 144 16.75 10.62 -2.83
N LEU A 145 17.25 11.38 -1.86
CA LEU A 145 17.73 12.74 -2.08
C LEU A 145 18.64 12.79 -3.32
N ALA A 146 18.23 13.61 -4.29
CA ALA A 146 18.97 13.91 -5.50
C ALA A 146 20.23 14.76 -5.21
N ASN A 147 21.02 14.34 -4.22
CA ASN A 147 22.26 14.98 -3.83
C ASN A 147 23.49 14.17 -4.27
N ASP A 148 23.33 12.95 -4.77
CA ASP A 148 24.48 12.08 -5.11
C ASP A 148 24.96 12.21 -6.56
N TRP A 149 24.12 12.65 -7.51
CA TRP A 149 24.58 12.77 -8.90
C TRP A 149 25.46 14.01 -9.15
N PHE A 150 25.35 15.06 -8.33
CA PHE A 150 26.12 16.30 -8.51
C PHE A 150 27.51 16.25 -7.84
N ARG A 151 27.71 15.40 -6.81
CA ARG A 151 29.01 15.26 -6.14
C ARG A 151 30.02 14.42 -6.91
N SER A 152 29.59 13.51 -7.78
CA SER A 152 30.50 12.64 -8.55
C SER A 152 31.15 13.31 -9.77
N ARG A 153 30.80 14.55 -10.15
CA ARG A 153 31.42 15.27 -11.28
C ARG A 153 32.47 16.31 -10.92
N ILE A 154 32.68 16.63 -9.64
CA ILE A 154 33.69 17.64 -9.24
C ILE A 154 35.04 17.00 -8.87
N THR A 155 35.10 15.69 -8.62
CA THR A 155 36.36 15.02 -8.25
C THR A 155 37.18 14.49 -9.43
N ASP A 156 36.68 14.58 -10.67
CA ASP A 156 37.36 14.02 -11.86
C ASP A 156 37.91 15.11 -12.79
N SER A 157 38.50 16.15 -12.20
CA SER A 157 39.22 17.20 -12.95
C SER A 157 40.38 17.74 -12.13
N SER A 158 41.38 16.89 -11.85
CA SER A 158 42.76 17.38 -11.73
C SER A 158 43.75 16.27 -12.06
N VAL A 159 44.19 16.30 -13.31
CA VAL A 159 45.28 15.51 -13.86
C VAL A 159 46.62 16.11 -13.39
N ASN A 160 47.54 15.21 -12.99
CA ASN A 160 49.01 15.33 -12.99
C ASN A 160 49.75 16.25 -11.99
N ALA A 161 50.55 15.62 -11.12
CA ALA A 161 52.01 15.83 -11.11
C ALA A 161 52.78 14.67 -10.40
N ARG A 162 53.58 13.94 -11.19
CA ARG A 162 54.96 13.46 -10.92
C ARG A 162 55.22 12.79 -9.55
N GLY A 163 55.47 11.49 -9.48
CA GLY A 163 56.77 10.88 -9.82
C GLY A 163 57.21 9.90 -8.71
N PRO A 164 58.22 9.04 -8.94
CA PRO A 164 58.22 7.63 -8.52
C PRO A 164 59.19 7.32 -7.35
N ILE A 165 59.17 6.08 -6.82
CA ILE A 165 60.35 5.19 -6.61
C ILE A 165 60.04 3.97 -5.69
N VAL A 166 60.12 2.79 -6.33
CA VAL A 166 60.68 1.46 -5.97
C VAL A 166 60.33 0.66 -4.69
N ASN A 167 60.03 -0.61 -5.00
CA ASN A 167 60.53 -1.88 -4.46
C ASN A 167 60.08 -2.44 -3.10
N SER A 168 59.64 -3.71 -3.21
CA SER A 168 60.15 -4.91 -2.52
C SER A 168 59.05 -5.61 -1.70
N SER A 169 58.43 -6.67 -2.22
CA SER A 169 58.85 -8.08 -2.13
C SER A 169 58.57 -8.73 -0.77
N ARG A 170 58.00 -9.96 -0.83
CA ARG A 170 57.85 -10.97 0.24
C ARG A 170 56.77 -10.69 1.27
N ASP A 171 56.11 -11.65 1.92
CA ASP A 171 56.04 -13.11 1.91
C ASP A 171 54.76 -13.40 2.74
N ILE A 172 53.91 -14.36 2.33
CA ILE A 172 53.77 -15.68 2.96
C ILE A 172 53.07 -15.69 4.34
N SER A 173 52.12 -16.64 4.47
CA SER A 173 51.64 -17.25 5.73
C SER A 173 50.82 -16.36 6.67
N ARG A 174 49.91 -16.85 7.53
CA ARG A 174 49.17 -18.09 7.80
C ARG A 174 48.41 -17.76 9.11
N GLN A 175 47.28 -18.45 9.36
CA GLN A 175 46.78 -18.80 10.71
C GLN A 175 46.27 -17.63 11.57
N SER A 176 45.30 -17.75 12.47
CA SER A 176 44.44 -18.84 12.94
C SER A 176 43.44 -18.21 13.93
N GLU A 177 42.27 -18.83 14.06
CA GLU A 177 41.22 -18.54 15.03
C GLU A 177 41.71 -18.56 16.49
N PRO A 178 40.95 -17.94 17.40
CA PRO A 178 40.72 -18.55 18.71
C PRO A 178 39.22 -18.77 19.01
N PRO A 179 38.83 -19.93 19.56
CA PRO A 179 37.55 -20.13 20.21
C PRO A 179 37.67 -19.78 21.70
N GLY A 180 36.72 -19.02 22.23
CA GLY A 180 36.55 -18.78 23.66
C GLY A 180 35.13 -18.25 23.90
N GLY A 181 34.36 -18.71 24.87
CA GLY A 181 34.62 -19.68 25.92
C GLY A 181 33.31 -20.01 26.63
N LEU A 182 33.29 -21.18 27.26
CA LEU A 182 32.28 -21.63 28.21
C LEU A 182 32.33 -20.82 29.50
N TYR A 183 31.17 -20.35 29.98
CA TYR A 183 30.85 -20.15 31.40
C TYR A 183 29.33 -20.40 31.51
N SER A 184 28.93 -21.59 31.96
CA SER A 184 28.61 -21.99 33.36
C SER A 184 27.11 -21.91 33.61
#